data_AF-A0A645HJL4-F1
#
_entry.id   AF-A0A645HJL4-F1
#
_cell.length_a   1.000
_cell.length_b   1.000
_cell.length_c   1.000
_cell.angle_alpha   90.00
_cell.angle_beta   90.00
_cell.angle_gamma   90.00
#
_symmetry.space_group_name_H-M   'P 1'
#
loop_
_entity.id
_entity.type
_entity.pdbx_description
1 polymer ?
#
loop_
_entity_poly.entity_id
_entity_poly.type
_entity_poly.pdbx_seq_one_letter_code
_entity_poly.pdbx_strand_id
1 'polypeptide(L)' 'MPGRFVPVRETIRGIQEILEGKHDHIPEGAFLFCGTIEDVLEKAREMTGDAS' A
#
# COMPACT_ATOMS: atom_id res chain seq x y z
N MET A 1 -0.48 -6.47 -15.63
CA MET A 1 0.45 -6.39 -14.49
C MET A 1 0.89 -7.79 -14.13
N PRO A 2 2.20 -8.06 -14.01
CA PRO A 2 2.66 -9.32 -13.43
C PRO A 2 2.18 -9.40 -11.97
N GLY A 3 1.64 -10.56 -11.58
CA GLY A 3 1.27 -10.78 -10.18
C GLY A 3 2.51 -10.81 -9.29
N ARG A 4 2.39 -10.33 -8.05
CA ARG A 4 3.45 -10.35 -7.04
C ARG A 4 3.14 -11.40 -5.99
N PHE A 5 4.12 -12.24 -5.65
CA PHE A 5 4.01 -13.11 -4.48
C PHE A 5 4.34 -12.29 -3.24
N VAL A 6 3.41 -12.26 -2.28
CA VAL A 6 3.56 -11.53 -1.02
C VAL A 6 3.72 -12.55 0.11
N PRO A 7 4.85 -12.53 0.84
CA PRO A 7 5.03 -13.41 1.99
C PRO A 7 3.99 -13.14 3.08
N VAL A 8 3.54 -14.19 3.76
CA VAL A 8 2.52 -14.08 4.83
C VAL A 8 2.89 -13.05 5.91
N ARG A 9 4.18 -12.97 6.27
CA ARG A 9 4.67 -11.99 7.25
C ARG A 9 4.41 -10.53 6.82
N GLU A 10 4.53 -10.25 5.52
CA GLU A 10 4.32 -8.92 4.94
C GLU A 10 2.84 -8.60 4.90
N THR A 11 2.01 -9.58 4.54
CA THR A 11 0.54 -9.43 4.58
C THR A 11 0.05 -9.12 5.99
N ILE A 12 0.52 -9.86 7.01
CA ILE A 12 0.12 -9.64 8.40
C ILE A 12 0.58 -8.25 8.87
N ARG A 13 1.84 -7.87 8.61
CA ARG A 13 2.35 -6.54 8.97
C ARG A 13 1.50 -5.45 8.33
N GLY A 14 1.21 -5.58 7.04
CA GLY A 14 0.46 -4.56 6.30
C GLY A 14 -0.97 -4.40 6.80
N ILE A 15 -1.67 -5.51 7.03
CA ILE A 15 -3.04 -5.48 7.58
C ILE A 15 -3.04 -4.91 9.00
N GLN A 16 -2.05 -5.26 9.82
CA GLN A 16 -1.93 -4.72 11.18
C GLN A 16 -1.76 -3.20 11.15
N GLU A 17 -0.88 -2.67 10.30
CA GLU A 17 -0.68 -1.22 10.19
C GLU A 17 -1.92 -0.48 9.67
N ILE A 18 -2.69 -1.09 8.77
CA ILE A 18 -3.99 -0.57 8.34
C ILE A 18 -4.96 -0.51 9.53
N LEU A 19 -5.08 -1.60 10.31
CA LEU A 19 -5.95 -1.65 11.48
C LEU A 19 -5.54 -0.70 12.60
N GLU A 20 -4.24 -0.39 12.71
CA GLU A 20 -3.70 0.61 13.63
C GLU A 20 -3.95 2.06 13.15
N GLY A 21 -4.53 2.26 11.96
CA GLY A 21 -4.83 3.58 11.41
C GLY A 21 -3.61 4.35 10.89
N LYS A 22 -2.45 3.69 10.73
CA LYS A 22 -1.22 4.34 10.26
C LYS A 22 -1.34 4.87 8.84
N HIS A 23 -2.20 4.26 8.04
CA HIS A 23 -2.38 4.52 6.60
C HIS A 23 -3.73 5.17 6.27
N ASP A 24 -4.48 5.66 7.27
CA ASP A 24 -5.83 6.26 7.07
C ASP A 24 -5.83 7.54 6.23
N HIS A 25 -4.67 8.17 6.08
CA HIS A 25 -4.46 9.36 5.26
C HIS A 25 -4.29 9.03 3.77
N ILE A 26 -4.16 7.75 3.41
CA ILE A 26 -3.92 7.29 2.04
C ILE A 26 -5.26 7.15 1.31
N PRO A 27 -5.39 7.67 0.07
CA PRO A 27 -6.61 7.47 -0.72
C PRO A 27 -6.86 5.99 -1.00
N GLU A 28 -8.12 5.55 -0.92
CA GLU A 28 -8.52 4.15 -1.16
C GLU A 28 -8.02 3.59 -2.52
N GLY A 29 -7.93 4.45 -3.53
CA GLY A 29 -7.41 4.09 -4.85
C GLY A 29 -5.95 3.62 -4.86
N ALA A 30 -5.14 4.00 -3.87
CA ALA A 30 -3.75 3.56 -3.73
C ALA A 30 -3.63 2.11 -3.22
N PHE A 31 -4.69 1.54 -2.65
CA PHE A 31 -4.71 0.13 -2.22
C PHE A 31 -5.05 -0.83 -3.36
N LEU A 32 -5.55 -0.32 -4.49
CA LEU A 32 -5.90 -1.14 -5.64
C LEU A 32 -4.64 -1.60 -6.38
N PHE A 33 -4.60 -2.91 -6.71
CA PHE A 33 -3.52 -3.54 -7.47
C PHE A 33 -2.13 -3.49 -6.79
N CYS A 34 -2.09 -3.36 -5.46
CA CYS A 34 -0.86 -3.39 -4.67
C CYS A 34 -0.67 -4.76 -4.02
N GLY A 35 0.59 -5.20 -3.90
CA GLY A 35 0.91 -6.46 -3.20
C GLY A 35 1.29 -6.22 -1.75
N THR A 36 2.20 -5.28 -1.52
CA THR A 36 2.73 -4.91 -0.20
C THR A 36 2.27 -3.51 0.20
N ILE A 37 2.43 -3.15 1.48
CA ILE A 37 2.17 -1.78 1.93
C ILE A 37 3.15 -0.78 1.32
N GLU A 38 4.38 -1.19 1.00
CA GLU A 38 5.31 -0.33 0.26
C GLU A 38 4.75 0.05 -1.11
N ASP A 39 4.12 -0.88 -1.83
CA ASP A 39 3.47 -0.58 -3.12
C ASP A 39 2.31 0.43 -2.94
N VAL A 40 1.55 0.29 -1.85
CA VAL A 40 0.47 1.24 -1.52
C VAL A 40 1.04 2.63 -1.25
N LEU A 41 2.13 2.73 -0.50
CA LEU A 41 2.78 4.01 -0.17
C LEU A 41 3.40 4.66 -1.41
N GLU A 42 4.03 3.88 -2.28
CA GLU A 42 4.59 4.36 -3.54
C GLU A 42 3.47 4.91 -4.43
N LYS A 43 2.40 4.13 -4.61
CA LYS A 43 1.25 4.55 -5.40
C LYS A 43 0.53 5.75 -4.79
N ALA A 44 0.43 5.82 -3.47
CA ALA A 44 -0.12 6.97 -2.76
C ALA A 44 0.68 8.24 -3.09
N ARG A 45 2.02 8.17 -3.06
CA ARG A 45 2.90 9.28 -3.44
C ARG A 45 2.71 9.72 -4.88
N GLU A 46 2.63 8.76 -5.81
CA GLU A 46 2.33 9.04 -7.22
C GLU A 46 0.97 9.72 -7.40
N MET A 47 -0.05 9.31 -6.63
CA MET A 47 -1.40 9.89 -6.67
C MET A 47 -1.47 11.29 -6.05
N THR A 48 -0.71 11.56 -4.98
CA THR A 48 -0.67 12.89 -4.33
C THR A 48 0.24 13.89 -5.04
N GLY A 49 0.95 13.50 -6.10
CA GLY A 49 1.64 14.44 -6.98
C GLY A 49 3.03 14.91 -6.53
N ASP A 50 3.73 14.13 -5.71
CA ASP A 50 5.19 14.29 -5.50
C ASP A 50 6.01 13.58 -6.59
N ALA A 51 5.48 13.56 -7.82
CA ALA A 51 6.19 13.18 -9.03
C ALA A 51 6.41 14.47 -9.85
N SER A 52 7.44 15.24 -9.48
CA SER A 52 8.02 16.31 -10.31
C SER A 52 9.32 15.84 -10.94
#